data_AF-A0A2Z6TFK5-F1
#
_entry.id   AF-A0A2Z6TFK5-F1
#
_cell.length_a   1.000
_cell.length_b   1.000
_cell.length_c   1.000
_cell.angle_alpha   90.00
_cell.angle_beta   90.00
_cell.angle_gamma   90.00
#
_symmetry.space_group_name_H-M   'P 1'
#
loop_
_entity.id
_entity.type
_entity.pdbx_description
1 polymer ?
#
loop_
_entity_poly.entity_id
_entity_poly.type
_entity_poly.pdbx_seq_one_letter_code
_entity_poly.pdbx_strand_id
1 'polypeptide(L)'
;MEYIQYSLLGEVRDKQHYSIGQFLTNPVGEKVKVTLVNGTECIGFWDTYVENNKLPEKIKISRYDLDEEKGKLRSSKSIEERILTKDIVKVEAILYSNPRWEVPPTNKFKFIEKK
;
A
#
# COMPACT_ATOMS: atom_id res chain seq x y z
N MET A 1 -5.73 12.60 5.88
CA MET A 1 -5.45 11.42 5.04
C MET A 1 -6.02 10.21 5.76
N GLU A 2 -6.86 9.42 5.08
CA GLU A 2 -7.38 8.17 5.63
C GLU A 2 -6.39 7.03 5.41
N TYR A 3 -6.20 6.19 6.40
CA TYR A 3 -5.45 4.94 6.31
C TYR A 3 -6.35 3.77 6.66
N ILE A 4 -6.34 2.73 5.83
CA ILE A 4 -7.03 1.49 6.12
C ILE A 4 -6.08 0.34 5.85
N GLN A 5 -5.88 -0.53 6.84
CA GLN A 5 -5.13 -1.76 6.68
C GLN A 5 -6.07 -2.95 6.66
N TYR A 6 -5.88 -3.84 5.69
CA TYR A 6 -6.65 -5.06 5.52
C TYR A 6 -5.76 -6.27 5.79
N SER A 7 -6.38 -7.36 6.24
CA SER A 7 -5.76 -8.68 6.15
C SER A 7 -5.72 -9.18 4.70
N LEU A 8 -4.98 -10.27 4.46
CA LEU A 8 -5.00 -10.99 3.18
C LEU A 8 -6.41 -11.44 2.77
N LEU A 9 -7.30 -11.71 3.73
CA LEU A 9 -8.67 -12.12 3.47
C LEU A 9 -9.64 -10.95 3.23
N GLY A 10 -9.15 -9.71 3.26
CA GLY A 10 -9.96 -8.52 3.03
C GLY A 10 -10.75 -8.00 4.23
N GLU A 11 -10.52 -8.54 5.43
CA GLU A 11 -11.04 -7.97 6.67
C GLU A 11 -10.27 -6.70 7.06
N VAL A 12 -10.96 -5.66 7.52
CA VAL A 12 -10.34 -4.45 8.08
C VAL A 12 -9.65 -4.82 9.41
N ARG A 13 -8.35 -4.52 9.49
CA ARG A 13 -7.51 -4.73 10.69
C ARG A 13 -7.24 -3.45 11.44
N ASP A 14 -7.08 -2.36 10.71
CA ASP A 14 -6.87 -1.04 11.27
C ASP A 14 -7.50 0.01 10.36
N LYS A 15 -8.00 1.08 10.97
CA LYS A 15 -8.55 2.23 10.25
C LYS A 15 -8.25 3.49 11.06
N GLN A 16 -7.47 4.39 10.48
CA GLN A 16 -7.02 5.61 11.14
C GLN A 16 -7.18 6.82 10.23
N HIS A 17 -7.27 8.00 10.84
CA HIS A 17 -7.19 9.26 10.13
C HIS A 17 -5.96 10.03 10.61
N TYR A 18 -5.10 10.42 9.68
CA TYR A 18 -3.89 11.18 9.98
C TYR A 18 -3.91 12.57 9.36
N SER A 19 -3.20 13.50 9.99
CA SER A 19 -2.80 14.75 9.33
C SER A 19 -1.92 14.43 8.12
N ILE A 20 -1.97 15.28 7.09
CA ILE A 20 -1.11 15.13 5.90
C ILE A 20 0.36 15.11 6.35
N GLY A 21 1.11 14.11 5.88
CA GLY A 21 2.53 13.96 6.21
C GLY A 21 2.82 13.40 7.60
N GLN A 22 1.83 13.22 8.47
CA GLN A 22 1.96 12.42 9.68
C GLN A 22 1.47 11.01 9.36
N PHE A 23 2.33 10.01 9.51
CA PHE A 23 1.97 8.63 9.26
C PHE A 23 2.61 7.83 10.37
N LEU A 24 1.80 7.20 11.21
CA LEU A 24 2.28 6.45 12.38
C LEU A 24 2.49 4.97 12.05
N THR A 25 1.93 4.51 10.93
CA THR A 25 2.09 3.16 10.40
C THR A 25 3.22 3.12 9.38
N ASN A 26 3.86 1.95 9.27
CA ASN A 26 4.96 1.74 8.34
C ASN A 26 4.66 0.52 7.45
N PRO A 27 3.85 0.67 6.39
CA PRO A 27 3.45 -0.42 5.51
C PRO A 27 4.55 -0.81 4.51
N VAL A 28 5.83 -0.64 4.85
CA VAL A 28 6.94 -0.93 3.95
C VAL A 28 6.90 -2.37 3.47
N GLY A 29 6.97 -2.52 2.16
CA GLY A 29 6.86 -3.79 1.46
C GLY A 29 5.42 -4.28 1.28
N GLU A 30 4.41 -3.69 1.91
CA GLU A 30 3.02 -4.08 1.72
C GLU A 30 2.47 -3.56 0.39
N LYS A 31 1.57 -4.34 -0.23
CA LYS A 31 0.76 -3.89 -1.36
C LYS A 31 -0.20 -2.82 -0.87
N VAL A 32 -0.15 -1.67 -1.53
CA VAL A 32 -0.96 -0.51 -1.22
C VAL A 32 -1.72 -0.02 -2.45
N LYS A 33 -2.86 0.61 -2.19
CA LYS A 33 -3.59 1.45 -3.13
C LYS A 33 -3.62 2.85 -2.54
N VAL A 34 -3.02 3.79 -3.25
CA VAL A 34 -2.92 5.19 -2.85
C VAL A 34 -3.89 5.98 -3.73
N THR A 35 -4.86 6.65 -3.11
CA THR A 35 -5.79 7.55 -3.81
C THR A 35 -5.30 8.97 -3.64
N LEU A 36 -5.23 9.71 -4.76
CA LEU A 36 -4.78 11.09 -4.81
C LEU A 36 -5.96 12.07 -4.80
N VAL A 37 -5.67 13.35 -4.51
CA VAL A 37 -6.64 14.46 -4.50
C VAL A 37 -7.41 14.62 -5.81
N ASN A 38 -6.82 14.23 -6.95
CA ASN A 38 -7.45 14.28 -8.27
C ASN A 38 -8.28 13.01 -8.60
N GLY A 39 -8.39 12.06 -7.66
CA GLY A 39 -9.09 10.79 -7.85
C GLY A 39 -8.26 9.69 -8.51
N THR A 40 -7.01 9.95 -8.91
CA THR A 40 -6.11 8.91 -9.43
C THR A 40 -5.78 7.88 -8.35
N GLU A 41 -5.81 6.60 -8.71
CA GLU A 41 -5.38 5.50 -7.85
C GLU A 41 -4.06 4.91 -8.34
N CYS A 42 -3.07 4.84 -7.46
CA CYS A 42 -1.78 4.21 -7.70
C CYS A 42 -1.71 2.91 -6.88
N ILE A 43 -1.62 1.77 -7.55
CA ILE A 43 -1.50 0.45 -6.91
C ILE A 43 -0.09 -0.08 -7.08
N GLY A 44 0.55 -0.49 -5.98
CA GLY A 44 1.88 -1.09 -5.99
C GLY A 44 2.31 -1.48 -4.59
N PHE A 45 3.61 -1.53 -4.34
CA PHE A 45 4.19 -1.84 -3.03
C PHE A 45 4.86 -0.61 -2.45
N TRP A 46 4.62 -0.38 -1.17
CA TRP A 46 5.13 0.80 -0.49
C TRP A 46 6.62 0.65 -0.17
N ASP A 47 7.45 1.56 -0.69
CA ASP A 47 8.92 1.49 -0.55
C ASP A 47 9.52 2.68 0.21
N THR A 48 8.70 3.44 0.93
CA THR A 48 9.15 4.63 1.67
C THR A 48 9.18 4.40 3.16
N TYR A 49 10.33 4.60 3.79
CA TYR A 49 10.40 4.55 5.24
C TYR A 49 9.73 5.78 5.86
N VAL A 50 9.01 5.53 6.95
CA VAL A 50 8.44 6.55 7.81
C VAL A 50 9.42 6.83 8.92
N GLU A 51 9.94 8.05 8.99
CA GLU A 51 10.91 8.47 10.00
C GLU A 51 10.27 9.46 10.96
N ASN A 52 10.41 9.24 12.27
CA ASN A 52 9.86 10.11 13.31
C ASN A 52 8.36 10.42 13.10
N ASN A 53 7.59 9.40 12.68
CA ASN A 53 6.16 9.48 12.39
C ASN A 53 5.80 10.50 11.29
N LYS A 54 6.76 10.80 10.41
CA LYS A 54 6.59 11.72 9.29
C LYS A 54 6.92 11.04 7.98
N LEU A 55 6.08 11.32 6.99
CA LEU A 55 6.39 10.99 5.62
C LEU A 55 7.33 12.04 5.03
N PRO A 56 8.26 11.64 4.15
CA PRO A 56 9.00 12.59 3.34
C PRO A 56 8.07 13.34 2.39
N GLU A 57 8.59 14.36 1.70
CA GLU A 57 7.84 15.14 0.71
C GLU A 57 7.24 14.26 -0.41
N LYS A 58 7.97 13.21 -0.79
CA LYS A 58 7.56 12.26 -1.82
C LYS A 58 7.69 10.84 -1.30
N ILE A 59 6.62 10.06 -1.46
CA ILE A 59 6.67 8.61 -1.28
C ILE A 59 6.98 7.91 -2.60
N LYS A 60 7.37 6.65 -2.48
CA LYS A 60 7.72 5.72 -3.55
C LYS A 60 6.81 4.51 -3.47
N ILE A 61 6.18 4.21 -4.60
CA ILE A 61 5.38 3.01 -4.82
C ILE A 61 6.02 2.23 -5.96
N SER A 62 6.42 0.98 -5.70
CA SER A 62 6.98 0.10 -6.73
C SER A 62 5.95 -0.85 -7.29
N ARG A 63 5.91 -0.97 -8.61
CA ARG A 63 5.12 -1.97 -9.33
C ARG A 63 6.04 -3.06 -9.85
N TYR A 64 5.85 -4.28 -9.36
CA TYR A 64 6.58 -5.46 -9.82
C TYR A 64 5.79 -6.19 -10.90
N ASP A 65 6.50 -6.92 -11.76
CA ASP A 65 5.88 -7.90 -12.66
C ASP A 65 5.49 -9.16 -11.86
N LEU A 66 4.20 -9.30 -11.59
CA LEU A 66 3.62 -10.35 -10.75
C LEU A 66 2.90 -11.42 -11.55
N ASP A 67 3.08 -12.66 -11.13
CA ASP A 67 2.15 -13.75 -11.38
C ASP A 67 1.16 -13.78 -10.20
N GLU A 68 0.04 -13.05 -10.33
CA GLU A 68 -0.98 -13.01 -9.28
C GLU A 68 -1.63 -14.39 -9.02
N GLU A 69 -1.64 -15.29 -10.00
CA GLU A 69 -2.21 -16.64 -9.84
C GLU A 69 -1.30 -17.53 -8.98
N LYS A 70 0.01 -17.47 -9.23
CA LYS A 70 1.00 -18.28 -8.49
C LYS A 70 1.54 -17.58 -7.25
N GLY A 71 1.20 -16.31 -7.09
CA GLY A 71 1.67 -15.45 -6.02
C GLY A 71 3.16 -15.22 -5.99
N LYS A 72 3.77 -15.11 -7.17
CA LYS A 72 5.23 -15.00 -7.33
C LYS A 72 5.59 -13.83 -8.23
N LEU A 73 6.84 -13.38 -8.14
CA LEU A 73 7.41 -12.45 -9.11
C LEU A 73 7.66 -13.21 -10.43
N ARG A 74 7.26 -12.61 -11.56
CA ARG A 74 7.70 -13.04 -12.89
C ARG A 74 9.09 -12.49 -13.24
N SER A 75 9.41 -11.32 -12.69
CA SER A 75 10.70 -10.66 -12.84
C SER A 75 11.08 -9.89 -11.58
N SER A 76 12.39 -9.69 -11.37
CA SER A 76 12.90 -8.75 -10.36
C SER A 76 12.78 -7.28 -10.79
N LYS A 77 12.41 -7.01 -12.04
CA LYS A 77 12.20 -5.65 -12.55
C LYS A 77 11.03 -4.97 -11.85
N SER A 78 11.19 -3.68 -11.57
CA SER A 78 10.19 -2.84 -10.92
C SER A 78 10.10 -1.47 -11.59
N ILE A 79 8.88 -0.93 -11.66
CA ILE A 79 8.64 0.47 -12.03
C ILE A 79 8.36 1.24 -10.74
N GLU A 80 9.23 2.19 -10.41
CA GLU A 80 9.06 3.08 -9.25
C GLU A 80 8.22 4.30 -9.65
N GLU A 81 7.18 4.59 -8.89
CA GLU A 81 6.35 5.78 -9.01
C GLU A 81 6.54 6.67 -7.79
N ARG A 82 6.82 7.96 -8.01
CA ARG A 82 7.02 8.94 -6.94
C ARG A 82 5.80 9.83 -6.83
N ILE A 83 5.19 9.87 -5.64
CA ILE A 83 3.95 10.59 -5.36
C ILE A 83 4.23 11.65 -4.30
N LEU A 84 3.75 12.86 -4.51
CA LEU A 84 3.82 13.92 -3.51
C LEU A 84 2.89 13.61 -2.34
N THR A 85 3.43 13.59 -1.12
CA THR A 85 2.68 13.25 0.10
C THR A 85 1.48 14.18 0.33
N LYS A 86 1.61 15.45 -0.06
CA LYS A 86 0.52 16.43 0.05
C LYS A 86 -0.70 16.11 -0.83
N ASP A 87 -0.51 15.30 -1.87
CA ASP A 87 -1.55 14.98 -2.84
C ASP A 87 -2.28 13.68 -2.46
N ILE A 88 -1.90 13.02 -1.36
CA ILE A 88 -2.50 11.75 -0.91
C ILE A 88 -3.71 12.02 -0.02
N VAL A 89 -4.86 11.47 -0.40
CA VAL A 89 -6.08 11.55 0.42
C VAL A 89 -6.35 10.26 1.19
N LYS A 90 -5.98 9.11 0.62
CA LYS A 90 -6.23 7.79 1.21
C LYS A 90 -5.12 6.81 0.88
N VAL A 91 -4.75 5.99 1.85
CA VAL A 91 -3.86 4.84 1.68
C VAL A 91 -4.57 3.59 2.19
N GLU A 92 -4.74 2.62 1.31
CA GLU A 92 -5.25 1.30 1.63
C GLU A 92 -4.10 0.31 1.54
N ALA A 93 -3.78 -0.42 2.61
CA ALA A 93 -2.67 -1.37 2.68
C ALA A 93 -3.17 -2.78 2.96
N ILE A 94 -2.51 -3.80 2.42
CA ILE A 94 -2.79 -5.20 2.72
C ILE A 94 -1.62 -5.76 3.52
N LEU A 95 -1.88 -6.08 4.79
CA LEU A 95 -0.90 -6.64 5.72
C LEU A 95 -0.31 -7.95 5.15
N TYR A 96 1.02 -8.07 5.22
CA TYR A 96 1.78 -9.26 4.78
C TYR A 96 1.62 -9.65 3.31
N SER A 97 1.26 -8.71 2.43
CA SER A 97 0.96 -9.01 1.01
C SER A 97 2.16 -9.04 0.06
N ASN A 98 3.40 -8.91 0.54
CA ASN A 98 4.57 -8.96 -0.33
C ASN A 98 4.86 -10.42 -0.77
N PRO A 99 4.86 -10.72 -2.08
CA PRO A 99 5.21 -12.06 -2.57
C PRO A 99 6.66 -12.44 -2.28
N ARG A 100 7.55 -11.47 -2.00
CA ARG A 100 8.92 -11.74 -1.54
C ARG A 100 8.99 -12.31 -0.12
N TRP A 101 7.89 -12.27 0.63
CA TRP A 101 7.77 -12.89 1.95
C TRP A 101 7.16 -14.30 1.88
N GLU A 102 7.12 -14.92 0.69
CA GLU A 102 6.53 -16.23 0.43
C GLU A 102 5.02 -16.31 0.71
N VAL A 103 4.35 -15.16 0.78
CA VAL A 103 2.90 -15.05 0.97
C VAL A 103 2.24 -14.80 -0.38
N PRO A 104 1.15 -15.52 -0.73
CA PRO A 104 0.44 -15.24 -1.97
C PRO A 104 -0.20 -13.83 -1.91
N PRO A 105 0.02 -12.96 -2.90
CA PRO A 105 -0.48 -11.59 -2.98
C PRO A 105 -1.99 -11.64 -3.25
N THR A 106 -2.76 -12.00 -2.23
CA THR A 106 -4.15 -12.43 -2.38
C THR A 106 -5.13 -11.40 -1.89
N ASN A 107 -4.88 -10.13 -2.22
CA ASN A 107 -5.98 -9.17 -2.17
C ASN A 107 -5.93 -8.19 -3.34
N LYS A 108 -7.03 -8.21 -4.12
CA LYS A 108 -7.32 -7.27 -5.21
C LYS A 108 -8.10 -6.05 -4.68
N PHE A 109 -7.91 -5.70 -3.41
CA PHE A 109 -8.74 -4.75 -2.67
C PHE A 109 -10.23 -5.12 -2.75
N LYS A 110 -10.54 -6.42 -2.59
CA LYS A 110 -11.91 -6.95 -2.48
C LYS A 110 -12.21 -7.15 -1.00
N PHE A 111 -13.22 -6.47 -0.49
CA PHE A 111 -13.44 -6.34 0.95
C PHE A 111 -14.60 -7.20 1.42
N ILE A 112 -14.43 -7.82 2.58
CA ILE A 112 -15.52 -8.47 3.30
C ILE A 112 -15.88 -7.55 4.45
N GLU A 113 -16.97 -6.82 4.32
CA GLU A 113 -17.58 -6.16 5.47
C GLU A 113 -18.23 -7.25 6.33
N LYS A 114 -17.70 -7.49 7.53
CA LYS A 114 -18.45 -8.22 8.55
C LYS A 114 -19.60 -7.32 9.00
N LYS A 115 -20.82 -7.73 8.64
CA LYS A 115 -22.07 -7.20 9.21
C LYS A 115 -22.19 -7.57 10.69
#